data_AF-A0A9D5K988-F1
#
_entry.id   AF-A0A9D5K988-F1
#
_cell.length_a   1.000
_cell.length_b   1.000
_cell.length_c   1.000
_cell.angle_alpha   90.00
_cell.angle_beta   90.00
_cell.angle_gamma   90.00
#
_symmetry.space_group_name_H-M   'P 1'
#
loop_
_entity.id
_entity.type
_entity.pdbx_description
1 polymer ?
#
loop_
_entity_poly.entity_id
_entity_poly.type
_entity_poly.pdbx_seq_one_letter_code
_entity_poly.pdbx_strand_id
1 'polypeptide(L)'
;MKHKWITAIYGFVIGAAMVVTWIALFVTGQAEPLRCGFTAHLFSELLTAVFMIVAGVLIMAGRRTQRWVTYFGFGLLLNATLGAFVFYIVNFSIGIFLMSFLSFAVTVVLAAINYERLRDLTFLTLGVVLYACINIGGEALESIVQGPIAQSLWGILTYISLAFVSVVVLLIIQIRRDKD
;
A
#
# COMPACT_ATOMS: atom_id res chain seq x y z
N MET A 1 3.96 9.99 -17.86
CA MET A 1 4.93 9.12 -17.16
C MET A 1 6.18 9.07 -18.00
N LYS A 2 7.31 9.45 -17.41
CA LYS A 2 8.61 9.54 -18.10
C LYS A 2 9.26 8.16 -18.25
N HIS A 3 9.16 7.31 -17.21
CA HIS A 3 9.84 6.01 -17.15
C HIS A 3 8.85 4.85 -17.23
N LYS A 4 8.05 4.81 -18.30
CA LYS A 4 6.95 3.85 -18.49
C LYS A 4 7.40 2.40 -18.35
N TRP A 5 8.43 1.99 -19.09
CA TRP A 5 8.86 0.58 -19.15
C TRP A 5 9.33 0.04 -17.80
N ILE A 6 10.23 0.77 -17.13
CA ILE A 6 10.74 0.37 -15.80
C ILE A 6 9.60 0.28 -14.80
N THR A 7 8.69 1.26 -14.82
CA THR A 7 7.52 1.28 -13.92
C THR A 7 6.57 0.11 -14.19
N ALA A 8 6.36 -0.23 -15.46
CA ALA A 8 5.49 -1.33 -15.84
C ALA A 8 6.05 -2.69 -15.42
N ILE A 9 7.34 -2.93 -15.68
CA ILE A 9 8.04 -4.14 -15.27
C ILE A 9 8.03 -4.26 -13.75
N TYR A 10 8.36 -3.18 -13.05
CA TYR A 10 8.34 -3.15 -11.58
C TYR A 10 6.96 -3.52 -11.02
N GLY A 11 5.89 -2.90 -11.52
CA GLY A 11 4.54 -3.19 -11.06
C GLY A 11 4.12 -4.64 -11.33
N PHE A 12 4.43 -5.15 -12.52
CA PHE A 12 4.13 -6.54 -12.86
C PHE A 12 4.89 -7.53 -11.98
N VAL A 13 6.20 -7.35 -11.81
CA VAL A 13 7.07 -8.24 -11.02
C VAL A 13 6.68 -8.23 -9.55
N ILE A 14 6.49 -7.06 -8.94
CA ILE A 14 6.09 -6.97 -7.52
C ILE A 14 4.72 -7.59 -7.31
N GLY A 15 3.73 -7.26 -8.14
CA GLY A 15 2.39 -7.82 -8.00
C GLY A 15 2.37 -9.34 -8.18
N ALA A 16 3.11 -9.86 -9.18
CA ALA A 16 3.24 -11.31 -9.37
C ALA A 16 3.96 -11.99 -8.19
N ALA A 17 5.03 -11.38 -7.66
CA ALA A 17 5.76 -11.89 -6.50
C ALA A 17 4.88 -11.94 -5.25
N MET A 18 4.02 -10.94 -5.03
CA MET A 18 3.04 -10.96 -3.92
C MET A 18 2.06 -12.13 -4.05
N VAL A 19 1.49 -12.36 -5.24
CA VAL A 19 0.59 -13.51 -5.48
C VAL A 19 1.31 -14.83 -5.23
N VAL A 20 2.52 -15.00 -5.77
CA VAL A 20 3.32 -16.22 -5.59
C VAL A 20 3.65 -16.45 -4.11
N THR A 21 4.00 -15.38 -3.37
CA THR A 21 4.30 -15.45 -1.94
C THR A 21 3.09 -15.96 -1.17
N TRP A 22 1.90 -15.39 -1.41
CA TRP A 22 0.68 -15.86 -0.75
C TRP A 22 0.33 -17.31 -1.09
N ILE A 23 0.43 -17.71 -2.36
CA ILE A 23 0.22 -19.11 -2.76
C ILE A 23 1.19 -20.03 -2.02
N ALA A 24 2.47 -19.66 -1.92
CA ALA A 24 3.47 -20.45 -1.22
C ALA A 24 3.16 -20.56 0.29
N LEU A 25 2.75 -19.48 0.94
CA LEU A 25 2.35 -19.48 2.36
C LEU A 25 1.15 -20.42 2.63
N PHE A 26 0.15 -20.42 1.74
CA PHE A 26 -0.98 -21.34 1.86
C PHE A 26 -0.58 -22.79 1.62
N VAL A 27 0.20 -23.07 0.58
CA VAL A 27 0.63 -24.44 0.24
C VAL A 27 1.55 -25.04 1.31
N THR A 28 2.39 -24.22 1.95
CA THR A 28 3.30 -24.66 3.02
C THR A 28 2.66 -24.70 4.40
N GLY A 29 1.40 -24.28 4.53
CA GLY A 29 0.71 -24.19 5.83
C GLY A 29 1.27 -23.11 6.76
N GLN A 30 2.01 -22.14 6.21
CA GLN A 30 2.56 -21.00 6.96
C GLN A 30 1.57 -19.82 7.04
N ALA A 31 0.46 -19.87 6.29
CA ALA A 31 -0.61 -18.90 6.42
C ALA A 31 -1.34 -19.07 7.76
N GLU A 32 -1.61 -17.96 8.44
CA GLU A 32 -2.39 -17.97 9.67
C GLU A 32 -3.85 -18.43 9.43
N PRO A 33 -4.56 -18.92 10.46
CA PRO A 33 -5.98 -19.23 10.35
C PRO A 33 -6.79 -18.02 9.90
N LEU A 34 -7.82 -18.26 9.07
CA LEU A 34 -8.72 -17.21 8.57
C LEU A 34 -9.51 -16.57 9.71
N ARG A 35 -8.95 -15.51 10.28
CA ARG A 35 -9.57 -14.59 11.25
C ARG A 35 -9.87 -13.25 10.56
N CYS A 36 -10.69 -12.39 11.17
CA CYS A 36 -11.12 -11.15 10.55
C CYS A 36 -9.95 -10.22 10.18
N GLY A 37 -8.98 -10.02 11.07
CA GLY A 37 -7.79 -9.20 10.83
C GLY A 37 -6.90 -9.79 9.74
N PHE A 38 -6.57 -11.08 9.85
CA PHE A 38 -5.79 -11.77 8.82
C PHE A 38 -6.48 -11.76 7.44
N THR A 39 -7.79 -11.95 7.39
CA THR A 39 -8.55 -11.91 6.13
C THR A 39 -8.52 -10.52 5.50
N ALA A 40 -8.64 -9.46 6.30
CA ALA A 40 -8.52 -8.10 5.82
C ALA A 40 -7.10 -7.77 5.33
N HIS A 41 -6.08 -8.24 6.06
CA HIS A 41 -4.69 -8.11 5.66
C HIS A 41 -4.43 -8.79 4.32
N LEU A 42 -4.78 -10.07 4.19
CA LEU A 42 -4.71 -10.83 2.95
C LEU A 42 -5.45 -10.12 1.81
N PHE A 43 -6.67 -9.65 2.05
CA PHE A 43 -7.45 -8.92 1.05
C PHE A 43 -6.74 -7.65 0.59
N SER A 44 -6.16 -6.87 1.52
CA SER A 44 -5.42 -5.64 1.19
C SER A 44 -4.16 -5.93 0.36
N GLU A 45 -3.45 -7.01 0.65
CA GLU A 45 -2.25 -7.41 -0.10
C GLU A 45 -2.60 -7.95 -1.49
N LEU A 46 -3.65 -8.76 -1.61
CA LEU A 46 -4.16 -9.22 -2.92
C LEU A 46 -4.66 -8.05 -3.76
N LEU A 47 -5.36 -7.08 -3.15
CA LEU A 47 -5.79 -5.86 -3.82
C LEU A 47 -4.59 -5.08 -4.34
N THR A 48 -3.55 -4.92 -3.51
CA THR A 48 -2.28 -4.30 -3.91
C THR A 48 -1.67 -5.01 -5.12
N ALA A 49 -1.56 -6.34 -5.06
CA ALA A 49 -0.99 -7.15 -6.14
C ALA A 49 -1.76 -6.98 -7.46
N VAL A 50 -3.09 -7.05 -7.42
CA VAL A 50 -3.95 -6.84 -8.59
C VAL A 50 -3.74 -5.46 -9.19
N PHE A 51 -3.75 -4.40 -8.36
CA PHE A 51 -3.55 -3.04 -8.86
C PHE A 51 -2.15 -2.83 -9.45
N MET A 52 -1.11 -3.44 -8.88
CA MET A 52 0.26 -3.37 -9.42
C MET A 52 0.39 -4.09 -10.77
N ILE A 53 -0.21 -5.28 -10.92
CA ILE A 53 -0.25 -6.02 -12.20
C ILE A 53 -1.04 -5.23 -13.25
N VAL A 54 -2.25 -4.77 -12.89
CA VAL A 54 -3.12 -4.02 -13.81
C VAL A 54 -2.45 -2.70 -14.22
N ALA A 55 -1.79 -2.00 -13.30
CA ALA A 55 -1.00 -0.81 -13.63
C ALA A 55 0.08 -1.13 -14.68
N GLY A 56 0.86 -2.19 -14.48
CA GLY A 56 1.87 -2.63 -15.45
C GLY A 56 1.28 -2.91 -16.84
N VAL A 57 0.18 -3.66 -16.89
CA VAL A 57 -0.54 -3.98 -18.14
C VAL A 57 -1.07 -2.71 -18.82
N LEU A 58 -1.69 -1.79 -18.07
CA LEU A 58 -2.23 -0.54 -18.62
C LEU A 58 -1.14 0.39 -19.14
N ILE A 59 0.04 0.42 -18.51
CA ILE A 59 1.19 1.17 -18.99
C ILE A 59 1.68 0.61 -20.34
N MET A 60 1.87 -0.72 -20.42
CA MET A 60 2.29 -1.39 -21.66
C MET A 60 1.26 -1.21 -22.79
N ALA A 61 -0.02 -1.27 -22.46
CA ALA A 61 -1.11 -1.03 -23.40
C ALA A 61 -1.34 0.45 -23.74
N GLY A 62 -0.55 1.38 -23.19
CA GLY A 62 -0.65 2.81 -23.49
C GLY A 62 -1.97 3.46 -23.10
N ARG A 63 -2.71 2.90 -22.14
CA ARG A 63 -4.06 3.37 -21.78
C ARG A 63 -4.02 4.71 -21.04
N ARG A 64 -5.03 5.55 -21.23
CA ARG A 64 -5.14 6.87 -20.57
C ARG A 64 -5.20 6.78 -19.05
N THR A 65 -5.82 5.72 -18.53
CA THR A 65 -6.01 5.45 -17.09
C THR A 65 -4.75 4.92 -16.40
N GLN A 66 -3.69 4.58 -17.14
CA GLN A 66 -2.48 3.95 -16.60
C GLN A 66 -1.91 4.72 -15.40
N ARG A 67 -1.93 6.05 -15.48
CA ARG A 67 -1.31 6.92 -14.48
C ARG A 67 -2.01 6.81 -13.13
N TRP A 68 -3.34 6.94 -13.10
CA TRP A 68 -4.10 6.94 -11.85
C TRP A 68 -4.04 5.59 -11.16
N VAL A 69 -4.15 4.51 -11.94
CA VAL A 69 -4.04 3.13 -11.44
C VAL A 69 -2.64 2.87 -10.88
N THR A 70 -1.58 3.39 -11.53
CA THR A 70 -0.20 3.24 -11.04
C THR A 70 -0.01 3.93 -9.70
N TYR A 71 -0.40 5.21 -9.56
CA TYR A 71 -0.23 5.92 -8.29
C TYR A 71 -1.10 5.32 -7.19
N PHE A 72 -2.31 4.88 -7.51
CA PHE A 72 -3.14 4.18 -6.54
C PHE A 72 -2.48 2.87 -6.07
N GLY A 73 -1.97 2.05 -6.98
CA GLY A 73 -1.21 0.84 -6.66
C GLY A 73 0.05 1.12 -5.84
N PHE A 74 0.80 2.16 -6.18
CA PHE A 74 1.94 2.62 -5.39
C PHE A 74 1.52 3.03 -3.97
N GLY A 75 0.37 3.68 -3.81
CA GLY A 75 -0.14 4.05 -2.50
C GLY A 75 -0.42 2.83 -1.63
N LEU A 76 -1.10 1.82 -2.19
CA LEU A 76 -1.34 0.55 -1.52
C LEU A 76 -0.02 -0.13 -1.12
N LEU A 77 0.94 -0.22 -2.06
CA LEU A 77 2.23 -0.87 -1.86
C LEU A 77 3.11 -0.16 -0.84
N LEU A 78 3.14 1.18 -0.84
CA LEU A 78 3.88 1.95 0.15
C LEU A 78 3.41 1.64 1.56
N ASN A 79 2.10 1.54 1.77
CA ASN A 79 1.57 1.23 3.10
C ASN A 79 1.88 -0.22 3.51
N ALA A 80 1.71 -1.18 2.59
CA ALA A 80 2.07 -2.57 2.82
C ALA A 80 3.56 -2.74 3.21
N THR A 81 4.45 -2.13 2.42
CA THR A 81 5.90 -2.23 2.64
C THR A 81 6.39 -1.44 3.86
N LEU A 82 5.74 -0.32 4.19
CA LEU A 82 5.97 0.43 5.43
C LEU A 82 5.66 -0.45 6.65
N GLY A 83 4.47 -1.03 6.69
CA GLY A 83 4.04 -1.90 7.78
C GLY A 83 4.97 -3.10 7.95
N ALA A 84 5.27 -3.79 6.84
CA ALA A 84 6.17 -4.93 6.85
C ALA A 84 7.58 -4.57 7.34
N PHE A 85 8.20 -3.49 6.83
CA PHE A 85 9.55 -3.16 7.28
C PHE A 85 9.59 -2.82 8.78
N VAL A 86 8.61 -2.07 9.29
CA VAL A 86 8.53 -1.70 10.72
C VAL A 86 8.36 -2.94 11.58
N PHE A 87 7.48 -3.86 11.16
CA PHE A 87 7.26 -5.11 11.87
C PHE A 87 8.53 -5.98 11.90
N TYR A 88 9.18 -6.18 10.75
CA TYR A 88 10.30 -7.11 10.65
C TYR A 88 11.62 -6.58 11.22
N ILE A 89 11.81 -5.26 11.31
CA ILE A 89 12.97 -4.72 12.04
C ILE A 89 12.83 -4.96 13.55
N VAL A 90 11.62 -4.83 14.10
CA VAL A 90 11.36 -5.09 15.53
C VAL A 90 11.50 -6.58 15.87
N ASN A 91 11.13 -7.47 14.94
CA ASN A 91 11.25 -8.92 15.10
C ASN A 91 12.60 -9.50 14.65
N PHE A 92 13.60 -8.66 14.35
CA PHE A 92 14.95 -9.07 13.92
C PHE A 92 15.00 -9.97 12.67
N SER A 93 13.98 -9.92 11.81
CA SER A 93 13.93 -10.66 10.54
C SER A 93 14.57 -9.84 9.41
N ILE A 94 15.90 -9.75 9.43
CA ILE A 94 16.69 -8.85 8.57
C ILE A 94 16.39 -9.06 7.08
N GLY A 95 16.22 -10.31 6.63
CA GLY A 95 15.97 -10.62 5.21
C GLY A 95 14.69 -9.97 4.69
N ILE A 96 13.58 -10.14 5.40
CA ILE A 96 12.28 -9.57 5.00
C ILE A 96 12.30 -8.05 5.16
N PHE A 97 12.90 -7.55 6.25
CA PHE A 97 13.12 -6.12 6.44
C PHE A 97 13.80 -5.46 5.23
N LEU A 98 14.92 -6.01 4.74
CA LEU A 98 15.65 -5.47 3.60
C LEU A 98 14.81 -5.50 2.32
N MET A 99 14.05 -6.57 2.08
CA MET A 99 13.16 -6.67 0.92
C MET A 99 12.03 -5.64 0.97
N SER A 100 11.40 -5.46 2.12
CA SER A 100 10.33 -4.46 2.33
C SER A 100 10.88 -3.04 2.20
N PHE A 101 12.05 -2.76 2.79
CA PHE A 101 12.72 -1.46 2.67
C PHE A 101 13.08 -1.14 1.21
N LEU A 102 13.68 -2.08 0.49
CA LEU A 102 14.04 -1.88 -0.92
C LEU A 102 12.79 -1.64 -1.78
N SER A 103 11.73 -2.42 -1.55
CA SER A 103 10.46 -2.25 -2.27
C SER A 103 9.83 -0.88 -1.99
N PHE A 104 9.84 -0.44 -0.73
CA PHE A 104 9.39 0.89 -0.33
C PHE A 104 10.20 1.98 -1.04
N ALA A 105 11.54 1.92 -0.95
CA ALA A 105 12.44 2.92 -1.53
C ALA A 105 12.29 3.01 -3.06
N VAL A 106 12.24 1.88 -3.76
CA VAL A 106 12.02 1.85 -5.23
C VAL A 106 10.65 2.43 -5.58
N THR A 107 9.60 2.11 -4.81
CA THR A 107 8.26 2.69 -5.03
C THR A 107 8.26 4.20 -4.87
N VAL A 108 8.90 4.75 -3.83
CA VAL A 108 9.04 6.19 -3.62
C VAL A 108 9.79 6.85 -4.79
N VAL A 109 10.92 6.28 -5.20
CA VAL A 109 11.71 6.79 -6.33
C VAL A 109 10.89 6.77 -7.62
N LEU A 110 10.23 5.67 -7.94
CA LEU A 110 9.41 5.55 -9.15
C LEU A 110 8.21 6.51 -9.14
N ALA A 111 7.58 6.71 -7.98
CA ALA A 111 6.53 7.71 -7.80
C ALA A 111 7.07 9.13 -8.03
N ALA A 112 8.23 9.47 -7.44
CA ALA A 112 8.83 10.79 -7.56
C ALA A 112 9.26 11.10 -9.01
N ILE A 113 9.96 10.20 -9.70
CA ILE A 113 10.44 10.46 -11.08
C ILE A 113 9.31 10.51 -12.10
N ASN A 114 8.19 9.83 -11.84
CA ASN A 114 7.03 9.86 -12.72
C ASN A 114 6.04 10.97 -12.36
N TYR A 115 6.27 11.75 -11.28
CA TYR A 115 5.35 12.79 -10.82
C TYR A 115 5.22 13.91 -11.86
N GLU A 116 3.98 14.32 -12.12
CA GLU A 116 3.69 15.44 -13.05
C GLU A 116 2.55 16.32 -12.53
N ARG A 117 1.56 15.77 -11.82
CA ARG A 117 0.36 16.52 -11.42
C ARG A 117 -0.05 16.20 -9.98
N LEU A 118 -0.66 17.16 -9.29
CA LEU A 118 -1.18 17.00 -7.93
C LEU A 118 -2.19 15.84 -7.81
N ARG A 119 -2.98 15.61 -8.86
CA ARG A 119 -3.90 14.47 -8.95
C ARG A 119 -3.21 13.12 -8.72
N ASP A 120 -1.92 13.00 -9.05
CA ASP A 120 -1.15 11.78 -8.81
C ASP A 120 -0.95 11.53 -7.31
N LEU A 121 -0.66 12.58 -6.54
CA LEU A 121 -0.58 12.50 -5.09
C LEU A 121 -1.93 12.17 -4.48
N THR A 122 -3.03 12.71 -5.03
CA THR A 122 -4.38 12.33 -4.59
C THR A 122 -4.59 10.82 -4.71
N PHE A 123 -4.27 10.21 -5.86
CA PHE A 123 -4.41 8.76 -6.04
C PHE A 123 -3.44 7.96 -5.17
N LEU A 124 -2.21 8.43 -5.00
CA LEU A 124 -1.23 7.82 -4.09
C LEU A 124 -1.77 7.78 -2.66
N THR A 125 -2.25 8.92 -2.15
CA THR A 125 -2.81 9.02 -0.80
C THR A 125 -4.08 8.20 -0.65
N LEU A 126 -4.96 8.18 -1.66
CA LEU A 126 -6.15 7.33 -1.63
C LEU A 126 -5.78 5.83 -1.52
N GLY A 127 -4.74 5.39 -2.22
CA GLY A 127 -4.20 4.03 -2.07
C GLY A 127 -3.71 3.77 -0.64
N VAL A 128 -2.88 4.66 -0.07
CA VAL A 128 -2.38 4.53 1.30
C VAL A 128 -3.54 4.43 2.31
N VAL A 129 -4.50 5.35 2.22
CA VAL A 129 -5.66 5.42 3.12
C VAL A 129 -6.53 4.19 2.98
N LEU A 130 -6.82 3.72 1.76
CA LEU A 130 -7.64 2.52 1.58
C LEU A 130 -6.98 1.29 2.21
N TYR A 131 -5.67 1.08 1.97
CA TYR A 131 -4.94 -0.04 2.57
C TYR A 131 -5.02 0.02 4.10
N ALA A 132 -4.82 1.20 4.69
CA ALA A 132 -4.92 1.39 6.13
C ALA A 132 -6.32 1.07 6.65
N CYS A 133 -7.36 1.62 6.02
CA CYS A 133 -8.75 1.40 6.43
C CYS A 133 -9.15 -0.08 6.38
N ILE A 134 -8.69 -0.83 5.38
CA ILE A 134 -8.97 -2.27 5.28
C ILE A 134 -8.35 -3.02 6.48
N ASN A 135 -7.05 -2.84 6.71
CA ASN A 135 -6.33 -3.56 7.77
C ASN A 135 -6.87 -3.19 9.16
N ILE A 136 -7.01 -1.90 9.44
CA ILE A 136 -7.54 -1.40 10.71
C ILE A 136 -8.99 -1.84 10.92
N GLY A 137 -9.81 -1.78 9.87
CA GLY A 137 -11.20 -2.24 9.94
C GLY A 137 -11.27 -3.74 10.27
N GLY A 138 -10.37 -4.54 9.69
CA GLY A 138 -10.22 -5.96 9.98
C GLY A 138 -9.83 -6.23 11.43
N GLU A 139 -8.79 -5.56 11.93
CA GLU A 139 -8.33 -5.67 13.32
C GLU A 139 -9.40 -5.19 14.32
N ALA A 140 -10.08 -4.09 14.01
CA ALA A 140 -11.17 -3.57 14.84
C ALA A 140 -12.33 -4.57 14.91
N LEU A 141 -12.72 -5.14 13.76
CA LEU A 141 -13.74 -6.18 13.72
C LEU A 141 -13.32 -7.42 14.51
N GLU A 142 -12.06 -7.86 14.37
CA GLU A 142 -11.53 -8.98 15.14
C GLU A 142 -11.56 -8.71 16.64
N SER A 143 -11.17 -7.51 17.08
CA SER A 143 -11.21 -7.13 18.49
C SER A 143 -12.63 -7.16 19.06
N ILE A 144 -13.64 -6.69 18.29
CA ILE A 144 -15.05 -6.73 18.71
C ILE A 144 -15.52 -8.16 18.90
N VAL A 145 -15.07 -9.08 18.04
CA VAL A 145 -15.38 -10.50 18.13
C VAL A 145 -14.66 -11.18 19.31
N GLN A 146 -13.47 -10.72 19.68
CA GLN A 146 -12.59 -11.41 20.65
C GLN A 146 -12.51 -10.79 22.06
N GLY A 147 -12.88 -9.53 22.33
CA GLY A 147 -12.70 -8.94 23.67
C GLY A 147 -12.71 -7.40 23.73
N PRO A 148 -12.33 -6.78 24.87
CA PRO A 148 -12.75 -5.42 25.20
C PRO A 148 -12.17 -4.37 24.23
N ILE A 149 -13.10 -3.61 23.63
CA ILE A 149 -13.05 -2.59 22.56
C ILE A 149 -11.92 -1.53 22.68
N ALA A 150 -11.23 -1.43 23.80
CA ALA A 150 -10.33 -0.31 24.10
C ALA A 150 -9.01 -0.30 23.30
N GLN A 151 -8.45 -1.46 22.92
CA GLN A 151 -7.16 -1.50 22.20
C GLN A 151 -7.29 -1.17 20.71
N SER A 152 -8.41 -1.53 20.07
CA SER A 152 -8.65 -1.24 18.65
C SER A 152 -8.94 0.24 18.39
N LEU A 153 -9.57 0.95 19.32
CA LEU A 153 -9.84 2.38 19.19
C LEU A 153 -8.56 3.23 19.09
N TRP A 154 -7.49 2.88 19.80
CA TRP A 154 -6.22 3.63 19.74
C TRP A 154 -5.49 3.45 18.40
N GLY A 155 -5.50 2.23 17.85
CA GLY A 155 -4.97 1.96 16.50
C GLY A 155 -5.74 2.72 15.42
N ILE A 156 -7.07 2.68 15.50
CA ILE A 156 -7.97 3.43 14.61
C ILE A 156 -7.69 4.94 14.67
N LEU A 157 -7.62 5.53 15.86
CA LEU A 157 -7.43 6.96 16.05
C LEU A 157 -6.05 7.44 15.57
N THR A 158 -4.99 6.67 15.83
CA THR A 158 -3.62 7.05 15.44
C THR A 158 -3.48 7.09 13.92
N TYR A 159 -4.07 6.14 13.21
CA TYR A 159 -4.00 6.08 11.75
C TYR A 159 -4.96 7.05 11.06
N ILE A 160 -6.17 7.28 11.59
CA ILE A 160 -7.06 8.35 11.11
C ILE A 160 -6.34 9.70 11.25
N SER A 161 -5.60 9.91 12.34
CA SER A 161 -4.81 11.12 12.55
C SER A 161 -3.70 11.26 11.50
N LEU A 162 -2.97 10.18 11.19
CA LEU A 162 -1.94 10.19 10.14
C LEU A 162 -2.50 10.41 8.74
N ALA A 163 -3.62 9.77 8.41
CA ALA A 163 -4.33 9.96 7.15
C ALA A 163 -4.86 11.39 7.02
N PHE A 164 -5.45 11.94 8.08
CA PHE A 164 -5.95 13.30 8.14
C PHE A 164 -4.81 14.32 7.99
N VAL A 165 -3.70 14.15 8.72
CA VAL A 165 -2.51 15.00 8.58
C VAL A 165 -1.97 14.95 7.15
N SER A 166 -1.92 13.78 6.53
CA SER A 166 -1.46 13.63 5.14
C SER A 166 -2.36 14.39 4.16
N VAL A 167 -3.67 14.32 4.34
CA VAL A 167 -4.66 15.06 3.53
C VAL A 167 -4.57 16.57 3.77
N VAL A 168 -4.45 17.00 5.02
CA VAL A 168 -4.31 18.42 5.40
C VAL A 168 -3.02 19.03 4.85
N VAL A 169 -1.89 18.32 4.95
CA VAL A 169 -0.62 18.77 4.39
C VAL A 169 -0.72 18.93 2.87
N LEU A 170 -1.35 17.97 2.18
CA LEU A 170 -1.59 18.08 0.73
C LEU A 170 -2.49 19.27 0.37
N LEU A 171 -3.54 19.53 1.16
CA LEU A 171 -4.40 20.70 1.00
C LEU A 171 -3.66 22.02 1.25
N ILE A 172 -2.79 22.09 2.24
CA ILE A 172 -1.98 23.29 2.52
C ILE A 172 -1.01 23.56 1.37
N ILE A 173 -0.36 22.52 0.85
CA ILE A 173 0.53 22.62 -0.33
C ILE A 173 -0.27 23.11 -1.55
N GLN A 174 -1.48 22.61 -1.75
CA GLN A 174 -2.39 23.05 -2.81
C GLN A 174 -2.71 24.55 -2.69
N ILE A 175 -3.13 25.01 -1.51
CA ILE A 175 -3.53 26.42 -1.28
C ILE A 175 -2.36 27.38 -1.48
N ARG A 176 -1.14 27.00 -1.09
CA ARG A 176 0.04 27.86 -1.32
C ARG A 176 0.36 28.00 -2.80
N ARG A 177 0.27 26.90 -3.55
CA ARG A 177 0.65 26.89 -4.96
C ARG A 177 -0.36 27.60 -5.87
N ASP A 178 -1.64 27.67 -5.50
CA ASP A 178 -2.64 28.44 -6.25
C ASP A 178 -2.51 29.97 -6.03
N LYS A 179 -1.64 30.40 -5.13
CA LYS A 179 -1.37 31.83 -4.84
C LYS A 179 -0.10 32.37 -5.51
N ASP A 180 0.75 31.48 -6.04
CA ASP A 180 2.01 31.80 -6.73
C ASP A 180 1.86 31.60 -8.24
#